data_AF-A0A644VLK3-F1
#
_entry.id   AF-A0A644VLK3-F1
#
_cell.length_a   1.000
_cell.length_b   1.000
_cell.length_c   1.000
_cell.angle_alpha   90.00
_cell.angle_beta   90.00
_cell.angle_gamma   90.00
#
_symmetry.space_group_name_H-M   'P 1'
#
loop_
_entity.id
_entity.type
_entity.pdbx_description
1 polymer ?
#
loop_
_entity_poly.entity_id
_entity_poly.type
_entity_poly.pdbx_seq_one_letter_code
_entity_poly.pdbx_strand_id
1 'polypeptide(L)'
;MKTRSFIQYFLLLTVVVLMGACSTDEETVIVPKTLEQYKQELQAFVTSQITFIDNCVVGYNKGDFRSSTNYEPYSTAYKAKLLAVLTTLDKPDLAITDIVSAYKSFADEGKLYQAEIFISDRRPLHELIVACEALNTATPDGSAPGNVNPADRAPFVDAITAAKAKRSASALVQRQVQEEVDKLNAAKTAFENAIIK
;
A
#
# COMPACT_ATOMS: atom_id res chain seq x y z
N MET A 1 14.95 -11.05 -11.14
CA MET A 1 13.50 -10.76 -11.30
C MET A 1 13.30 -9.25 -11.32
N LYS A 2 12.98 -8.68 -12.49
CA LYS A 2 12.61 -7.26 -12.58
C LYS A 2 11.16 -7.12 -12.09
N THR A 3 10.98 -6.56 -10.90
CA THR A 3 9.70 -6.11 -10.38
C THR A 3 9.18 -4.99 -11.28
N ARG A 4 8.35 -5.35 -12.26
CA ARG A 4 7.59 -4.38 -13.05
C ARG A 4 6.69 -3.61 -12.07
N SER A 5 6.89 -2.30 -12.04
CA SER A 5 6.16 -1.34 -11.21
C SER A 5 4.65 -1.51 -11.38
N PHE A 6 3.97 -1.88 -10.29
CA PHE A 6 2.52 -2.10 -10.20
C PHE A 6 1.66 -0.85 -10.51
N ILE A 7 2.29 0.31 -10.69
CA ILE A 7 1.61 1.60 -10.92
C ILE A 7 1.30 1.82 -12.42
N GLN A 8 1.79 0.96 -13.32
CA GLN A 8 1.71 1.19 -14.76
C GLN A 8 0.41 0.72 -15.46
N TYR A 9 -0.55 0.15 -14.74
CA TYR A 9 -1.87 -0.24 -15.31
C TYR A 9 -2.99 0.76 -14.99
N PHE A 10 -2.64 2.04 -14.87
CA PHE A 10 -3.60 3.14 -14.81
C PHE A 10 -3.52 3.94 -16.11
N LEU A 11 -3.90 3.35 -17.26
CA LEU A 11 -3.98 4.12 -18.51
C LEU A 11 -5.09 3.62 -19.46
N LEU A 12 -6.12 4.47 -19.49
CA LEU A 12 -7.09 4.82 -20.54
C LEU A 12 -7.92 3.74 -21.23
N LEU A 13 -9.19 3.67 -20.79
CA LEU A 13 -10.31 3.47 -21.70
C LEU A 13 -10.67 4.83 -22.33
N THR A 14 -9.98 5.24 -23.41
CA THR A 14 -10.43 6.37 -24.23
C THR A 14 -11.65 5.94 -25.03
N VAL A 15 -12.84 6.34 -24.58
CA VAL A 15 -14.03 6.39 -25.42
C VAL A 15 -13.98 7.73 -26.16
N VAL A 16 -13.47 7.74 -27.40
CA VAL A 16 -13.50 8.94 -28.25
C VAL A 16 -14.81 8.94 -29.03
N VAL A 17 -15.66 9.93 -28.71
CA VAL A 17 -16.83 10.30 -29.51
C VAL A 17 -16.31 11.03 -30.75
N LEU A 18 -16.51 10.45 -31.93
CA LEU A 18 -16.19 11.05 -33.22
C LEU A 18 -17.08 12.27 -33.47
N MET A 19 -16.50 13.48 -33.40
CA MET A 19 -16.99 14.63 -34.15
C MET A 19 -15.84 15.15 -35.01
N GLY A 20 -16.11 15.27 -36.31
CA GLY A 20 -15.10 15.36 -37.35
C GLY A 20 -14.34 16.68 -37.41
N ALA A 21 -13.07 16.56 -37.81
CA ALA A 21 -12.32 17.57 -38.53
C ALA A 21 -11.30 16.83 -39.42
N CYS A 22 -11.31 17.13 -40.71
CA CYS A 22 -10.37 16.57 -41.69
C CYS A 22 -8.96 17.14 -41.47
N SER A 23 -7.96 16.28 -41.26
CA SER A 23 -6.55 16.57 -41.55
C SER A 23 -5.92 15.36 -42.24
N THR A 24 -5.07 15.63 -43.23
CA THR A 24 -4.38 14.64 -44.09
C THR A 24 -3.14 14.04 -43.42
N ASP A 25 -3.21 13.74 -42.13
CA ASP A 25 -2.19 12.93 -41.48
C ASP A 25 -2.49 11.46 -41.78
N GLU A 26 -1.46 10.61 -41.92
CA GLU A 26 -1.63 9.15 -41.98
C GLU A 26 -2.60 8.76 -40.87
N GLU A 27 -3.83 8.47 -41.27
CA GLU A 27 -4.95 8.29 -40.38
C GLU A 27 -4.52 7.15 -39.47
N THR A 28 -4.19 7.45 -38.22
CA THR A 28 -3.94 6.41 -37.24
C THR A 28 -5.23 5.62 -37.20
N VAL A 29 -5.27 4.51 -37.92
CA VAL A 29 -6.44 3.63 -37.99
C VAL A 29 -6.55 3.04 -36.59
N ILE A 30 -7.36 3.69 -35.76
CA ILE A 30 -7.69 3.16 -34.44
C ILE A 30 -8.63 2.00 -34.71
N VAL A 31 -8.08 0.79 -34.74
CA VAL A 31 -8.89 -0.44 -34.78
C VAL A 31 -9.59 -0.55 -33.41
N PRO A 32 -10.93 -0.44 -33.35
CA PRO A 32 -11.64 -0.56 -32.08
C PRO A 32 -11.44 -1.96 -31.51
N LYS A 33 -11.16 -2.04 -30.21
CA LYS A 33 -11.05 -3.34 -29.53
C LYS A 33 -12.37 -4.12 -29.68
N THR A 34 -12.25 -5.42 -29.91
CA THR A 34 -13.40 -6.33 -29.95
C THR A 34 -13.94 -6.57 -28.55
N LEU A 35 -15.20 -7.04 -28.46
CA LEU A 35 -15.79 -7.49 -27.19
C LEU A 35 -14.89 -8.51 -26.48
N GLU A 36 -14.36 -9.47 -27.23
CA GLU A 36 -13.50 -10.52 -26.71
C GLU A 36 -12.18 -9.97 -26.15
N GLN A 37 -11.57 -8.98 -26.81
CA GLN A 37 -10.38 -8.31 -26.30
C GLN A 37 -10.67 -7.58 -24.97
N TYR A 38 -11.79 -6.85 -24.88
CA TYR A 38 -12.19 -6.20 -23.63
C TYR A 38 -12.46 -7.21 -22.51
N LYS A 39 -13.11 -8.34 -22.83
CA LYS A 39 -13.35 -9.44 -21.88
C LYS A 39 -12.03 -9.99 -21.34
N GLN A 40 -11.10 -10.34 -22.22
CA GLN A 40 -9.81 -10.93 -21.84
C GLN A 40 -8.96 -9.98 -20.99
N GLU A 41 -8.91 -8.70 -21.35
CA GLU A 41 -8.18 -7.69 -20.57
C GLU A 41 -8.76 -7.53 -19.15
N LEU A 42 -10.09 -7.43 -19.04
CA LEU A 42 -10.74 -7.30 -17.73
C LEU A 42 -10.57 -8.58 -16.90
N GLN A 43 -10.73 -9.76 -17.50
CA GLN A 43 -10.54 -11.05 -16.83
C GLN A 43 -9.11 -11.21 -16.32
N ALA A 44 -8.11 -10.88 -17.13
CA ALA A 44 -6.72 -10.92 -16.73
C ALA A 44 -6.44 -9.97 -15.56
N PHE A 45 -6.95 -8.73 -15.64
CA PHE A 45 -6.83 -7.76 -14.55
C PHE A 45 -7.46 -8.28 -13.26
N VAL A 46 -8.74 -8.68 -13.29
CA VAL A 46 -9.48 -9.17 -12.13
C VAL A 46 -8.80 -10.39 -11.51
N THR A 47 -8.33 -11.34 -12.32
CA THR A 47 -7.60 -12.53 -11.85
C THR A 47 -6.30 -12.14 -11.16
N SER A 48 -5.58 -11.14 -11.69
CA SER A 48 -4.37 -10.62 -11.04
C SER A 48 -4.66 -9.96 -9.69
N GLN A 49 -5.79 -9.25 -9.57
CA GLN A 49 -6.20 -8.61 -8.31
C GLN A 49 -6.62 -9.64 -7.26
N ILE A 50 -7.37 -10.68 -7.65
CA ILE A 50 -7.70 -11.80 -6.76
C ILE A 50 -6.41 -12.47 -6.26
N THR A 51 -5.48 -12.75 -7.18
CA THR A 51 -4.18 -13.33 -6.82
C THR A 51 -3.38 -12.43 -5.88
N PHE A 52 -3.43 -11.11 -6.08
CA PHE A 52 -2.79 -10.15 -5.19
C PHE A 52 -3.39 -10.21 -3.78
N ILE A 53 -4.73 -10.21 -3.67
CA ILE A 53 -5.42 -10.32 -2.38
C ILE A 53 -5.07 -11.63 -1.67
N ASP A 54 -5.08 -12.76 -2.40
CA ASP A 54 -4.84 -14.09 -1.84
C ASP A 54 -3.42 -14.30 -1.33
N ASN A 55 -2.46 -13.57 -1.89
CA ASN A 55 -1.06 -13.60 -1.45
C ASN A 55 -0.69 -12.44 -0.51
N CYS A 56 -1.63 -11.54 -0.24
CA CYS A 56 -1.39 -10.41 0.65
C CYS A 56 -1.29 -10.89 2.09
N VAL A 57 -0.46 -10.21 2.88
CA VAL A 57 -0.29 -10.50 4.30
C VAL A 57 -0.33 -9.20 5.10
N VAL A 58 -0.67 -9.31 6.38
CA VAL A 58 -0.55 -8.17 7.31
C VAL A 58 0.89 -8.08 7.79
N GLY A 59 1.51 -6.91 7.62
CA GLY A 59 2.92 -6.75 7.93
C GLY A 59 3.43 -5.34 7.70
N TYR A 60 4.76 -5.22 7.56
CA TYR A 60 5.45 -3.94 7.40
C TYR A 60 6.28 -3.86 6.12
N ASN A 61 6.26 -4.89 5.27
CA ASN A 61 6.91 -4.82 3.96
C ASN A 61 6.17 -3.86 3.05
N LYS A 62 6.85 -3.44 1.99
CA LYS A 62 6.17 -2.84 0.84
C LYS A 62 5.21 -3.87 0.24
N GLY A 63 3.96 -3.47 0.03
CA GLY A 63 2.91 -4.34 -0.51
C GLY A 63 2.12 -5.10 0.54
N ASP A 64 2.57 -5.11 1.81
CA ASP A 64 1.78 -5.68 2.89
C ASP A 64 0.57 -4.80 3.22
N PHE A 65 -0.46 -5.43 3.78
CA PHE A 65 -1.61 -4.76 4.34
C PHE A 65 -1.30 -4.23 5.74
N ARG A 66 -1.63 -2.97 6.02
CA ARG A 66 -1.19 -2.30 7.25
C ARG A 66 -2.00 -2.63 8.51
N SER A 67 -3.28 -2.95 8.35
CA SER A 67 -4.26 -3.02 9.45
C SER A 67 -4.79 -4.44 9.61
N SER A 68 -4.46 -5.09 10.72
CA SER A 68 -5.05 -6.40 11.05
C SER A 68 -6.57 -6.31 11.23
N THR A 69 -7.07 -5.18 11.74
CA THR A 69 -8.51 -4.94 11.92
C THR A 69 -9.26 -4.82 10.59
N ASN A 70 -8.68 -4.13 9.61
CA ASN A 70 -9.34 -3.89 8.33
C ASN A 70 -9.04 -4.96 7.27
N TYR A 71 -8.06 -5.85 7.52
CA TYR A 71 -7.60 -6.82 6.53
C TYR A 71 -8.72 -7.72 6.04
N GLU A 72 -9.37 -8.43 6.95
CA GLU A 72 -10.46 -9.36 6.62
C GLU A 72 -11.65 -8.66 5.94
N PRO A 73 -12.25 -7.59 6.53
CA PRO A 73 -13.43 -6.98 5.91
C PRO A 73 -13.14 -6.37 4.53
N TYR A 74 -11.96 -5.77 4.31
CA TYR A 74 -11.66 -5.15 3.01
C TYR A 74 -11.23 -6.19 1.97
N SER A 75 -10.44 -7.21 2.35
CA SER A 75 -10.06 -8.32 1.46
C SER A 75 -11.32 -9.04 0.96
N THR A 76 -12.22 -9.39 1.88
CA THR A 76 -13.44 -10.14 1.56
C THR A 76 -14.39 -9.31 0.71
N ALA A 77 -14.63 -8.03 1.04
CA ALA A 77 -15.50 -7.17 0.25
C ALA A 77 -14.96 -6.95 -1.17
N TYR A 78 -13.66 -6.67 -1.32
CA TYR A 78 -13.06 -6.44 -2.62
C TYR A 78 -13.02 -7.71 -3.48
N LYS A 79 -12.61 -8.84 -2.90
CA LYS A 79 -12.59 -10.14 -3.58
C LYS A 79 -13.99 -10.57 -4.03
N ALA A 80 -15.03 -10.33 -3.22
CA ALA A 80 -16.42 -10.62 -3.61
C ALA A 80 -16.84 -9.84 -4.87
N LYS A 81 -16.49 -8.54 -4.97
CA LYS A 81 -16.76 -7.74 -6.18
C LYS A 81 -16.01 -8.28 -7.40
N LEU A 82 -14.74 -8.61 -7.23
CA LEU A 82 -13.92 -9.17 -8.30
C LEU A 82 -14.48 -10.51 -8.82
N LEU A 83 -14.91 -11.40 -7.93
CA LEU A 83 -15.55 -12.66 -8.31
C LEU A 83 -16.88 -12.42 -9.05
N ALA A 84 -17.69 -11.45 -8.63
CA ALA A 84 -18.92 -11.07 -9.34
C ALA A 84 -18.64 -10.54 -10.76
N VAL A 85 -17.50 -9.88 -10.99
CA VAL A 85 -17.07 -9.50 -12.34
C VAL A 85 -16.79 -10.73 -13.20
N LEU A 86 -16.06 -11.72 -12.68
CA LEU A 86 -15.81 -12.97 -13.43
C LEU A 86 -17.12 -13.64 -13.84
N THR A 87 -18.09 -13.74 -12.93
CA THR A 87 -19.44 -14.25 -13.25
C THR A 87 -20.13 -13.45 -14.35
N THR A 88 -19.97 -12.11 -14.35
CA THR A 88 -20.55 -11.25 -15.40
C THR A 88 -19.92 -11.52 -16.76
N LEU A 89 -18.59 -11.74 -16.81
CA LEU A 89 -17.85 -11.99 -18.05
C LEU A 89 -18.16 -13.34 -18.69
N ASP A 90 -18.71 -14.29 -17.94
CA ASP A 90 -19.04 -15.63 -18.42
C ASP A 90 -20.47 -15.76 -18.96
N LYS A 91 -21.28 -14.69 -18.91
CA LYS A 91 -22.65 -14.73 -19.42
C LYS A 91 -22.69 -14.90 -20.95
N PRO A 92 -23.65 -15.67 -21.49
CA PRO A 92 -23.71 -16.02 -22.91
C PRO A 92 -24.05 -14.84 -23.83
N ASP A 93 -24.71 -13.81 -23.30
CA ASP A 93 -25.15 -12.61 -24.01
C ASP A 93 -24.34 -11.37 -23.60
N LEU A 94 -23.04 -11.54 -23.34
CA LEU A 94 -22.16 -10.46 -22.91
C LEU A 94 -22.16 -9.30 -23.91
N ALA A 95 -22.38 -8.08 -23.43
CA ALA A 95 -22.26 -6.85 -24.21
C ALA A 95 -21.20 -5.92 -23.59
N ILE A 96 -20.73 -4.96 -24.39
CA ILE A 96 -19.74 -3.95 -23.95
C ILE A 96 -20.26 -3.17 -22.73
N THR A 97 -21.56 -2.88 -22.67
CA THR A 97 -22.20 -2.19 -21.54
C THR A 97 -22.06 -2.95 -20.22
N ASP A 98 -22.06 -4.29 -20.27
CA ASP A 98 -21.86 -5.14 -19.10
C ASP A 98 -20.43 -5.06 -18.61
N ILE A 99 -19.46 -5.12 -19.53
CA ILE A 99 -18.03 -4.97 -19.22
C ILE A 99 -17.76 -3.61 -18.55
N VAL A 100 -18.30 -2.53 -19.11
CA VAL A 100 -18.15 -1.18 -18.54
C VAL A 100 -18.75 -1.09 -17.14
N SER A 101 -19.91 -1.72 -16.92
CA SER A 101 -20.56 -1.74 -15.61
C SER A 101 -19.79 -2.58 -14.61
N ALA A 102 -19.28 -3.75 -15.03
CA ALA A 102 -18.46 -4.63 -14.22
C ALA A 102 -17.12 -4.00 -13.84
N TYR A 103 -16.48 -3.28 -14.76
CA TYR A 103 -15.25 -2.54 -14.46
C TYR A 103 -15.45 -1.48 -13.35
N LYS A 104 -16.61 -0.82 -13.33
CA LYS A 104 -16.92 0.18 -12.31
C LYS A 104 -17.32 -0.43 -10.97
N SER A 105 -17.86 -1.65 -10.97
CA SER A 105 -18.55 -2.23 -9.80
C SER A 105 -17.65 -2.56 -8.61
N PHE A 106 -16.34 -2.70 -8.83
CA PHE A 106 -15.35 -2.98 -7.78
C PHE A 106 -14.55 -1.75 -7.35
N ALA A 107 -14.80 -0.58 -7.95
CA ALA A 107 -13.92 0.58 -7.81
C ALA A 107 -13.84 1.09 -6.36
N ASP A 108 -14.95 1.08 -5.63
CA ASP A 108 -14.99 1.64 -4.28
C ASP A 108 -14.35 0.69 -3.25
N GLU A 109 -14.65 -0.60 -3.29
CA GLU A 109 -13.98 -1.60 -2.46
C GLU A 109 -12.48 -1.71 -2.80
N GLY A 110 -12.12 -1.60 -4.08
CA GLY A 110 -10.73 -1.57 -4.52
C GLY A 110 -9.97 -0.37 -3.96
N LYS A 111 -10.58 0.81 -3.89
CA LYS A 111 -9.97 2.00 -3.26
C LYS A 111 -9.76 1.78 -1.77
N LEU A 112 -10.74 1.24 -1.06
CA LEU A 112 -10.64 0.96 0.39
C LEU A 112 -9.50 -0.03 0.67
N TYR A 113 -9.44 -1.12 -0.09
CA TYR A 113 -8.38 -2.11 0.02
C TYR A 113 -7.00 -1.52 -0.28
N GLN A 114 -6.86 -0.86 -1.43
CA GLN A 114 -5.58 -0.29 -1.86
C GLN A 114 -5.07 0.81 -0.94
N ALA A 115 -5.96 1.56 -0.29
CA ALA A 115 -5.61 2.58 0.69
C ALA A 115 -4.89 2.00 1.90
N GLU A 116 -5.04 0.71 2.22
CA GLU A 116 -4.41 0.02 3.35
C GLU A 116 -3.07 -0.66 3.00
N ILE A 117 -2.67 -0.66 1.72
CA ILE A 117 -1.42 -1.27 1.28
C ILE A 117 -0.25 -0.30 1.49
N PHE A 118 0.84 -0.79 2.09
CA PHE A 118 2.04 0.01 2.24
C PHE A 118 2.78 0.21 0.91
N ILE A 119 2.96 1.48 0.53
CA ILE A 119 3.70 1.87 -0.67
C ILE A 119 5.23 1.81 -0.54
N SER A 120 5.74 1.60 0.68
CA SER A 120 7.18 1.60 1.00
C SER A 120 7.47 0.57 2.10
N ASP A 121 8.71 0.08 2.15
CA ASP A 121 9.12 -0.91 3.15
C ASP A 121 9.35 -0.21 4.49
N ARG A 122 8.61 -0.63 5.53
CA ARG A 122 8.61 -0.06 6.88
C ARG A 122 9.28 -0.97 7.90
N ARG A 123 9.81 -2.13 7.49
CA ARG A 123 10.53 -3.03 8.40
C ARG A 123 11.69 -2.36 9.13
N PRO A 124 12.59 -1.59 8.47
CA PRO A 124 13.72 -0.98 9.19
C PRO A 124 13.27 -0.07 10.33
N LEU A 125 12.21 0.71 10.12
CA LEU A 125 11.62 1.55 11.16
C LEU A 125 10.91 0.72 12.24
N HIS A 126 10.20 -0.34 11.86
CA HIS A 126 9.55 -1.26 12.79
C HIS A 126 10.57 -1.93 13.73
N GLU A 127 11.61 -2.52 13.17
CA GLU A 127 12.67 -3.22 13.91
C GLU A 127 13.40 -2.27 14.86
N LEU A 128 13.71 -1.05 14.41
CA LEU A 128 14.34 -0.04 15.26
C LEU A 128 13.42 0.40 16.42
N ILE A 129 12.12 0.57 16.18
CA ILE A 129 11.14 0.85 17.24
C ILE A 129 11.18 -0.25 18.30
N VAL A 130 11.11 -1.53 17.89
CA VAL A 130 11.14 -2.66 18.82
C VAL A 130 12.44 -2.67 19.65
N ALA A 131 13.59 -2.44 19.00
CA ALA A 131 14.86 -2.36 19.70
C ALA A 131 14.92 -1.19 20.70
N CYS A 132 14.38 -0.02 20.33
CA CYS A 132 14.33 1.15 21.21
C CYS A 132 13.38 0.94 22.40
N GLU A 133 12.24 0.29 22.19
CA GLU A 133 11.31 -0.07 23.27
C GLU A 133 11.93 -1.05 24.26
N ALA A 134 12.65 -2.06 23.76
CA ALA A 134 13.37 -3.01 24.58
C ALA A 134 14.45 -2.31 25.41
N LEU A 135 15.24 -1.44 24.79
CA LEU A 135 16.25 -0.63 25.47
C LEU A 135 15.62 0.26 26.57
N ASN A 136 14.56 1.00 26.23
CA ASN A 136 13.85 1.84 27.20
C ASN A 136 13.34 1.03 28.40
N THR A 137 12.81 -0.18 28.16
CA THR A 137 12.30 -1.05 29.22
C THR A 137 13.42 -1.63 30.09
N ALA A 138 14.57 -1.95 29.49
CA ALA A 138 15.70 -2.56 30.18
C ALA A 138 16.50 -1.56 31.04
N THR A 139 16.47 -0.27 30.71
CA THR A 139 17.15 0.77 31.47
C THR A 139 16.22 1.26 32.59
N PRO A 140 16.56 1.12 33.88
CA PRO A 140 15.77 1.67 34.99
C PRO A 140 16.05 3.15 35.23
N ASP A 141 15.15 3.83 35.93
CA ASP A 141 15.36 5.20 36.38
C ASP A 141 16.24 5.27 37.62
N GLY A 142 17.08 6.31 37.74
CA GLY A 142 17.83 6.59 38.97
C GLY A 142 19.20 7.21 38.72
N SER A 143 20.03 7.21 39.77
CA SER A 143 21.37 7.81 39.76
C SER A 143 22.52 6.80 39.79
N ALA A 144 22.21 5.50 39.82
CA ALA A 144 23.21 4.44 39.81
C ALA A 144 23.74 4.16 38.40
N PRO A 145 24.97 3.62 38.25
CA PRO A 145 25.46 3.12 36.97
C PRO A 145 24.47 2.12 36.32
N GLY A 146 24.23 2.29 35.02
CA GLY A 146 23.23 1.53 34.27
C GLY A 146 21.82 2.13 34.30
N ASN A 147 21.56 3.13 35.14
CA ASN A 147 20.29 3.85 35.17
C ASN A 147 20.34 5.10 34.28
N VAL A 148 19.16 5.66 34.00
CA VAL A 148 19.00 6.96 33.34
C VAL A 148 18.22 7.91 34.25
N ASN A 149 18.50 9.21 34.14
CA ASN A 149 17.65 10.21 34.77
C ASN A 149 16.28 10.24 34.06
N PRO A 150 15.14 10.23 34.77
CA PRO A 150 13.82 10.35 34.16
C PRO A 150 13.67 11.51 33.16
N ALA A 151 14.35 12.64 33.40
CA ALA A 151 14.32 13.79 32.50
C ALA A 151 14.96 13.49 31.13
N ASP A 152 16.03 12.68 31.11
CA ASP A 152 16.73 12.29 29.88
C ASP A 152 16.01 11.14 29.14
N ARG A 153 15.13 10.40 29.84
CA ARG A 153 14.27 9.37 29.23
C ARG A 153 13.14 9.97 28.39
N ALA A 154 12.51 11.05 28.85
CA ALA A 154 11.31 11.58 28.22
C ALA A 154 11.48 11.85 26.70
N PRO A 155 12.56 12.50 26.23
CA PRO A 155 12.79 12.69 24.79
C PRO A 155 12.88 11.39 23.99
N PHE A 156 13.41 10.31 24.59
CA PHE A 156 13.52 9.02 23.91
C PHE A 156 12.15 8.35 23.75
N VAL A 157 11.31 8.40 24.77
CA VAL A 157 9.92 7.89 24.72
C VAL A 157 9.09 8.66 23.69
N ASP A 158 9.25 9.98 23.63
CA ASP A 158 8.60 10.82 22.63
C ASP A 158 9.03 10.47 21.21
N ALA A 159 10.34 10.24 20.99
CA ALA A 159 10.87 9.82 19.70
C ALA A 159 10.32 8.45 19.26
N ILE A 160 10.25 7.46 20.17
CA ILE A 160 9.63 6.14 19.90
C ILE A 160 8.16 6.32 19.50
N THR A 161 7.42 7.17 20.23
CA THR A 161 6.01 7.43 19.97
C THR A 161 5.79 8.10 18.61
N ALA A 162 6.62 9.09 18.27
CA ALA A 162 6.59 9.74 16.96
C ALA A 162 6.91 8.77 15.83
N ALA A 163 7.92 7.91 16.00
CA ALA A 163 8.29 6.88 15.04
C ALA A 163 7.16 5.88 14.80
N LYS A 164 6.46 5.43 15.86
CA LYS A 164 5.27 4.58 15.73
C LYS A 164 4.16 5.25 14.93
N ALA A 165 3.87 6.52 15.23
CA ALA A 165 2.84 7.28 14.52
C ALA A 165 3.16 7.41 13.02
N LYS A 166 4.42 7.72 12.70
CA LYS A 166 4.89 7.79 11.30
C LYS A 166 4.85 6.43 10.61
N ARG A 167 5.31 5.38 11.26
CA ARG A 167 5.25 3.99 10.74
C ARG A 167 3.81 3.55 10.45
N SER A 168 2.79 4.10 11.09
CA SER A 168 1.38 3.77 10.84
C SER A 168 0.68 4.72 9.83
N ALA A 169 1.35 5.79 9.39
CA ALA A 169 0.74 6.78 8.50
C ALA A 169 0.36 6.18 7.13
N SER A 170 -0.76 6.59 6.54
CA SER A 170 -1.23 6.02 5.27
C SER A 170 -0.25 6.28 4.11
N ALA A 171 0.32 7.47 4.04
CA ALA A 171 1.26 7.88 3.01
C ALA A 171 2.63 8.19 3.63
N LEU A 172 3.56 7.23 3.52
CA LEU A 172 4.96 7.42 3.89
C LEU A 172 5.81 6.85 2.74
N VAL A 173 6.58 7.71 2.07
CA VAL A 173 7.47 7.29 0.99
C VAL A 173 8.81 6.80 1.53
N GLN A 174 9.54 6.01 0.73
CA GLN A 174 10.79 5.38 1.18
C GLN A 174 11.82 6.35 1.78
N ARG A 175 12.00 7.54 1.19
CA ARG A 175 12.89 8.58 1.74
C ARG A 175 12.46 8.99 3.15
N GLN A 176 11.15 9.18 3.37
CA GLN A 176 10.64 9.56 4.68
C GLN A 176 10.77 8.41 5.69
N VAL A 177 10.66 7.15 5.27
CA VAL A 177 10.98 6.01 6.16
C VAL A 177 12.41 6.12 6.66
N GLN A 178 13.37 6.38 5.76
CA GLN A 178 14.78 6.52 6.14
C GLN A 178 14.99 7.71 7.08
N GLU A 179 14.36 8.84 6.82
CA GLU A 179 14.43 10.03 7.70
C GLU A 179 13.93 9.73 9.12
N GLU A 180 12.86 8.95 9.26
CA GLU A 180 12.36 8.56 10.58
C GLU A 180 13.26 7.52 11.27
N VAL A 181 13.91 6.64 10.50
CA VAL A 181 14.96 5.74 11.02
C VAL A 181 16.14 6.55 11.56
N ASP A 182 16.62 7.53 10.81
CA ASP A 182 17.77 8.36 11.20
C ASP A 182 17.46 9.18 12.47
N LYS A 183 16.26 9.77 12.54
CA LYS A 183 15.78 10.50 13.74
C LYS A 183 15.72 9.60 14.97
N LEU A 184 15.14 8.40 14.85
CA LEU A 184 15.02 7.49 15.98
C LEU A 184 16.39 6.95 16.41
N ASN A 185 17.31 6.69 15.48
CA ASN A 185 18.68 6.32 15.80
C ASN A 185 19.41 7.44 16.56
N ALA A 186 19.24 8.71 16.16
CA ALA A 186 19.83 9.83 16.89
C ALA A 186 19.29 9.93 18.32
N ALA A 187 17.98 9.74 18.51
CA ALA A 187 17.37 9.69 19.84
C ALA A 187 17.87 8.52 20.68
N LYS A 188 18.03 7.33 20.07
CA LYS A 188 18.63 6.16 20.70
C LYS A 188 20.05 6.45 21.18
N THR A 189 20.89 7.04 20.34
CA THR A 189 22.26 7.41 20.72
C THR A 189 22.29 8.44 21.86
N ALA A 190 21.40 9.44 21.84
CA ALA A 190 21.30 10.39 22.93
C ALA A 190 20.90 9.71 24.25
N PHE A 191 19.93 8.79 24.21
CA PHE A 191 19.52 7.99 25.36
C PHE A 191 20.65 7.12 25.89
N GLU A 192 21.36 6.38 25.02
CA GLU A 192 22.51 5.55 25.41
C GLU A 192 23.63 6.36 26.06
N ASN A 193 23.86 7.59 25.59
CA ASN A 193 24.84 8.49 26.19
C ASN A 193 24.40 9.08 27.55
N ALA A 194 23.09 9.14 27.81
CA ALA A 194 22.52 9.59 29.07
C ALA A 194 22.50 8.49 30.15
N ILE A 195 22.76 7.23 29.78
CA ILE A 195 22.92 6.14 30.75
C ILE A 195 24.18 6.40 31.58
N ILE A 196 24.00 6.42 32.90
CA ILE A 196 25.07 6.65 33.86
C ILE A 196 26.07 5.49 33.78
N LYS A 197 27.37 5.81 33.68
CA LYS A 197 28.45 4.83 33.49
C LYS A 197 29.07 4.38 34.81
#